data_AF-A0A243SC22-F1
#
_entry.id   AF-A0A243SC22-F1
#
_cell.length_a   1.000
_cell.length_b   1.000
_cell.length_c   1.000
_cell.angle_alpha   90.00
_cell.angle_beta   90.00
_cell.angle_gamma   90.00
#
_symmetry.space_group_name_H-M   'P 1'
#
loop_
_entity.id
_entity.type
_entity.pdbx_description
1 polymer ?
#
loop_
_entity_poly.entity_id
_entity_poly.type
_entity_poly.pdbx_seq_one_letter_code
_entity_poly.pdbx_strand_id
1 'polypeptide(L)'
;MAFLLSTLFMSAQTKYDKFDWLILEADSLKILEEYQYAYEKYSRALNILIPDSATPYFNMAECALKLGNVKKCKNSIIEGVTKGGAEYDYLIRYDGFKDIQMTPFFDAILKDYNYYRQQHFRHKENIDVFLEILALYEKDQLVRKAEDYFTNYSEEELTVARQQFVQAQEKGDLVKLEVYKKILFPKAEEKYDELMKRVDDSNIKRLIEITKKYGWQPRAWILLWHHRSSYQENNFVWNHFIPLINKEIEQGKISRTFWKPFEDFKKELQKIINDNKTN
;
A
#
# COMPACT_ATOMS: atom_id res chain seq x y z
N MET A 1 31.23 18.36 42.70
CA MET A 1 29.85 18.69 42.27
C MET A 1 29.82 18.58 40.76
N ALA A 2 29.33 17.47 40.21
CA ALA A 2 29.18 17.27 38.78
C ALA A 2 27.84 16.57 38.56
N PHE A 3 26.82 17.33 38.19
CA PHE A 3 25.53 16.81 37.76
C PHE A 3 25.69 16.26 36.35
N LEU A 4 25.68 14.93 36.21
CA LEU A 4 25.44 14.25 34.95
C LEU A 4 23.98 14.47 34.58
N LEU A 5 23.71 15.39 33.66
CA LEU A 5 22.44 15.44 32.93
C LEU A 5 22.39 14.22 31.99
N SER A 6 21.79 13.13 32.47
CA SER A 6 21.27 12.09 31.59
C SER A 6 20.02 12.65 30.92
N THR A 7 20.18 13.24 29.73
CA THR A 7 19.05 13.52 28.85
C THR A 7 18.46 12.19 28.40
N LEU A 8 17.45 11.72 29.12
CA LEU A 8 16.48 10.76 28.61
C LEU A 8 15.87 11.39 27.36
N PHE A 9 16.30 10.94 26.18
CA PHE A 9 15.57 11.18 24.95
C PHE A 9 14.21 10.46 25.06
N MET A 10 13.23 11.10 25.70
CA MET A 10 11.83 10.78 25.43
C MET A 10 11.62 11.13 23.97
N SER A 11 11.72 10.13 23.08
CA SER A 11 11.47 10.36 21.66
C SER A 11 10.05 10.91 21.52
N ALA A 12 9.95 12.20 21.18
CA ALA A 12 8.65 12.85 21.03
C ALA A 12 7.84 12.07 20.00
N GLN A 13 6.55 11.87 20.29
CA GLN A 13 5.65 11.18 19.37
C GLN A 13 5.54 11.97 18.06
N THR A 14 5.86 11.33 16.95
CA THR A 14 5.80 11.96 15.62
C THR A 14 4.34 12.09 15.14
N LYS A 15 4.10 12.91 14.12
CA LYS A 15 2.79 12.97 13.46
C LYS A 15 2.36 11.61 12.90
N TYR A 16 3.32 10.81 12.42
CA TYR A 16 3.08 9.45 11.91
C TYR A 16 2.66 8.50 13.03
N ASP A 17 3.34 8.52 14.19
CA ASP A 17 2.95 7.66 15.31
C ASP A 17 1.51 7.94 15.79
N LYS A 18 1.10 9.22 15.79
CA LYS A 18 -0.28 9.61 16.14
C LYS A 18 -1.28 9.19 15.05
N PHE A 19 -0.91 9.41 13.79
CA PHE A 19 -1.73 9.01 12.65
C PHE A 19 -1.96 7.49 12.65
N ASP A 20 -0.90 6.70 12.69
CA ASP A 20 -0.96 5.24 12.63
C ASP A 20 -1.77 4.65 13.78
N TRP A 21 -1.59 5.18 15.00
CA TRP A 21 -2.39 4.76 16.15
C TRP A 21 -3.88 5.05 15.97
N LEU A 22 -4.23 6.24 15.48
CA LEU A 22 -5.63 6.60 15.21
C LEU A 22 -6.24 5.77 14.08
N ILE A 23 -5.48 5.45 13.04
CA ILE A 23 -5.93 4.58 11.95
C ILE A 23 -6.20 3.17 12.49
N LEU A 24 -5.28 2.60 13.26
CA LEU A 24 -5.46 1.27 13.85
C LEU A 24 -6.67 1.21 14.80
N GLU A 25 -6.87 2.25 15.61
CA GLU A 25 -8.05 2.35 16.48
C GLU A 25 -9.35 2.50 15.65
N ALA A 26 -9.33 3.33 14.59
CA ALA A 26 -10.47 3.50 13.71
C ALA A 26 -10.86 2.21 12.99
N ASP A 27 -9.86 1.47 12.46
CA ASP A 27 -10.08 0.19 11.79
C ASP A 27 -10.69 -0.83 12.77
N SER A 28 -10.20 -0.89 14.01
CA SER A 28 -10.78 -1.76 15.05
C SER A 28 -12.21 -1.37 15.40
N LEU A 29 -12.52 -0.08 15.55
CA LEU A 29 -13.87 0.39 15.84
C LEU A 29 -14.82 0.12 14.67
N LYS A 30 -14.33 0.23 13.43
CA LYS A 30 -15.11 -0.12 12.23
C LYS A 30 -15.50 -1.60 12.22
N ILE A 31 -14.58 -2.49 12.59
CA ILE A 31 -14.84 -3.94 12.72
C ILE A 31 -15.89 -4.22 13.80
N LEU A 32 -15.88 -3.45 14.88
CA LEU A 32 -16.87 -3.53 15.97
C LEU A 32 -18.20 -2.82 15.64
N GLU A 33 -18.35 -2.31 14.41
CA GLU A 33 -19.52 -1.55 13.95
C GLU A 33 -19.80 -0.25 14.74
N GLU A 34 -18.80 0.25 15.46
CA GLU A 34 -18.82 1.51 16.22
C GLU A 34 -18.56 2.70 15.28
N TYR A 35 -19.39 2.83 14.24
CA TYR A 35 -19.13 3.68 13.07
C TYR A 35 -18.96 5.16 13.40
N GLN A 36 -19.66 5.67 14.41
CA GLN A 36 -19.53 7.07 14.84
C GLN A 36 -18.13 7.32 15.41
N TYR A 37 -17.64 6.44 16.29
CA TYR A 37 -16.30 6.54 16.85
C TYR A 37 -15.22 6.30 15.81
N ALA A 38 -15.40 5.29 14.93
CA ALA A 38 -14.47 5.02 13.83
C ALA A 38 -14.32 6.25 12.91
N TYR A 39 -15.44 6.89 12.53
CA TYR A 39 -15.43 8.12 11.74
C TYR A 39 -14.63 9.23 12.42
N GLU A 40 -14.82 9.44 13.72
CA GLU A 40 -14.10 10.46 14.49
C GLU A 40 -12.60 10.20 14.54
N LYS A 41 -12.19 8.93 14.67
CA LYS A 41 -10.77 8.54 14.66
C LYS A 41 -10.12 8.75 13.30
N TYR A 42 -10.77 8.32 12.21
CA TYR A 42 -10.26 8.62 10.85
C TYR A 42 -10.15 10.12 10.60
N SER A 43 -11.19 10.89 10.95
CA SER A 43 -11.19 12.35 10.79
C SER A 43 -10.04 13.00 11.56
N ARG A 44 -9.81 12.59 12.82
CA ARG A 44 -8.67 13.06 13.61
C ARG A 44 -7.33 12.67 12.99
N ALA A 45 -7.18 11.47 12.47
CA ALA A 45 -5.96 11.02 11.80
C ALA A 45 -5.68 11.89 10.58
N LEU A 46 -6.67 12.05 9.70
CA LEU A 46 -6.56 12.82 8.45
C LEU A 46 -6.32 14.32 8.67
N ASN A 47 -6.67 14.86 9.85
CA ASN A 47 -6.31 16.22 10.26
C ASN A 47 -4.85 16.35 10.74
N ILE A 48 -4.21 15.27 11.17
CA ILE A 48 -2.80 15.24 11.60
C ILE A 48 -1.87 15.07 10.39
N LEU A 49 -2.24 14.20 9.47
CA LEU A 49 -1.43 13.84 8.31
C LEU A 49 -2.33 13.52 7.13
N ILE A 50 -2.00 14.09 5.97
CA ILE A 50 -2.59 13.73 4.68
C ILE A 50 -1.76 12.57 4.11
N PRO A 51 -2.29 11.34 4.05
CA PRO A 51 -1.57 10.21 3.46
C PRO A 51 -1.61 10.29 1.93
N ASP A 52 -0.59 9.74 1.27
CA ASP A 52 -0.64 9.47 -0.19
C ASP A 52 -1.41 8.16 -0.45
N SER A 53 -2.62 8.07 0.13
CA SER A 53 -3.53 6.94 0.02
C SER A 53 -4.97 7.40 0.24
N ALA A 54 -5.88 6.89 -0.58
CA ALA A 54 -7.30 7.14 -0.46
C ALA A 54 -8.01 6.25 0.56
N THR A 55 -7.39 5.13 0.98
CA THR A 55 -8.05 4.11 1.82
C THR A 55 -8.60 4.68 3.14
N PRO A 56 -7.87 5.52 3.91
CA PRO A 56 -8.42 6.07 5.15
C PRO A 56 -9.63 6.99 4.91
N TYR A 57 -9.63 7.75 3.82
CA TYR A 57 -10.77 8.58 3.43
C TYR A 57 -11.98 7.75 3.03
N PHE A 58 -11.75 6.64 2.31
CA PHE A 58 -12.82 5.75 1.88
C PHE A 58 -13.39 4.95 3.05
N ASN A 59 -12.55 4.48 3.99
CA ASN A 59 -13.03 3.88 5.23
C ASN A 59 -13.86 4.89 6.04
N MET A 60 -13.43 6.16 6.13
CA MET A 60 -14.20 7.22 6.76
C MET A 60 -15.54 7.48 6.05
N ALA A 61 -15.56 7.42 4.71
CA ALA A 61 -16.77 7.56 3.90
C ALA A 61 -17.76 6.41 4.14
N GLU A 62 -17.24 5.18 4.24
CA GLU A 62 -18.01 3.99 4.59
C GLU A 62 -18.68 4.14 5.96
N CYS A 63 -17.94 4.57 6.99
CA CYS A 63 -18.52 4.83 8.31
C CYS A 63 -19.64 5.88 8.23
N ALA A 64 -19.43 6.97 7.49
CA ALA A 64 -20.47 7.99 7.30
C ALA A 64 -21.71 7.46 6.58
N LEU A 65 -21.52 6.57 5.62
CA LEU A 65 -22.60 5.90 4.90
C LEU A 65 -23.43 5.02 5.84
N LYS A 66 -22.78 4.20 6.68
CA LYS A 66 -23.45 3.33 7.66
C LYS A 66 -24.24 4.12 8.73
N LEU A 67 -23.85 5.37 8.97
CA LEU A 67 -24.59 6.31 9.84
C LEU A 67 -25.72 7.07 9.11
N GLY A 68 -25.99 6.77 7.83
CA GLY A 68 -26.98 7.48 7.01
C GLY A 68 -26.59 8.91 6.64
N ASN A 69 -25.34 9.33 6.87
CA ASN A 69 -24.89 10.70 6.61
C ASN A 69 -24.29 10.83 5.20
N VAL A 70 -25.17 10.88 4.20
CA VAL A 70 -24.80 10.98 2.78
C VAL A 70 -23.89 12.18 2.50
N LYS A 71 -24.10 13.32 3.16
CA LYS A 71 -23.25 14.51 2.98
C LYS A 71 -21.81 14.26 3.43
N LYS A 72 -21.60 13.67 4.61
CA LYS A 72 -20.27 13.31 5.09
C LYS A 72 -19.63 12.24 4.21
N CYS A 73 -20.39 11.22 3.81
CA CYS A 73 -19.93 10.18 2.89
C CYS A 73 -19.40 10.79 1.58
N LYS A 74 -20.22 11.60 0.89
CA LYS A 74 -19.84 12.31 -0.34
C LYS A 74 -18.56 13.13 -0.17
N ASN A 75 -18.48 13.92 0.91
CA ASN A 75 -17.30 14.75 1.17
C ASN A 75 -16.04 13.89 1.36
N SER A 76 -16.11 12.83 2.15
CA SER A 76 -14.99 11.92 2.38
C SER A 76 -14.52 11.21 1.11
N ILE A 77 -15.44 10.80 0.21
CA ILE A 77 -15.08 10.24 -1.09
C ILE A 77 -14.29 11.27 -1.92
N ILE A 78 -14.81 12.50 -2.02
CA ILE A 78 -14.15 13.58 -2.76
C ILE A 78 -12.77 13.87 -2.16
N GLU A 79 -12.61 13.85 -0.83
CA GLU A 79 -11.31 13.97 -0.18
C GLU A 79 -10.37 12.80 -0.50
N GLY A 80 -10.88 11.57 -0.59
CA GLY A 80 -10.08 10.42 -1.03
C GLY A 80 -9.53 10.59 -2.45
N VAL A 81 -10.29 11.20 -3.35
CA VAL A 81 -9.81 11.50 -4.72
C VAL A 81 -8.86 12.70 -4.74
N THR A 82 -9.24 13.80 -4.09
CA THR A 82 -8.51 15.08 -4.16
C THR A 82 -7.25 15.11 -3.29
N LYS A 83 -7.26 14.50 -2.11
CA LYS A 83 -6.13 14.46 -1.18
C LYS A 83 -5.40 13.12 -1.26
N GLY A 84 -6.14 12.02 -1.08
CA GLY A 84 -5.60 10.65 -1.10
C GLY A 84 -5.21 10.14 -2.48
N GLY A 85 -5.64 10.81 -3.55
CA GLY A 85 -5.22 10.50 -4.91
C GLY A 85 -5.81 9.25 -5.52
N ALA A 86 -7.02 8.85 -5.12
CA ALA A 86 -7.69 7.66 -5.64
C ALA A 86 -7.75 7.64 -7.17
N GLU A 87 -7.32 6.52 -7.76
CA GLU A 87 -7.55 6.21 -9.16
C GLU A 87 -9.01 5.82 -9.39
N TYR A 88 -9.54 6.11 -10.59
CA TYR A 88 -10.95 5.90 -10.94
C TYR A 88 -11.38 4.46 -10.67
N ASP A 89 -10.54 3.54 -11.11
CA ASP A 89 -10.68 2.11 -10.94
C ASP A 89 -10.74 1.65 -9.48
N TYR A 90 -9.97 2.29 -8.60
CA TYR A 90 -10.03 2.01 -7.16
C TYR A 90 -11.31 2.58 -6.55
N LEU A 91 -11.71 3.79 -6.93
CA LEU A 91 -12.96 4.41 -6.48
C LEU A 91 -14.19 3.56 -6.81
N ILE A 92 -14.31 3.09 -8.05
CA ILE A 92 -15.50 2.31 -8.47
C ILE A 92 -15.51 0.90 -7.90
N ARG A 93 -14.35 0.29 -7.62
CA ARG A 93 -14.24 -1.09 -7.09
C ARG A 93 -14.15 -1.17 -5.57
N TYR A 94 -14.12 -0.04 -4.88
CA TYR A 94 -14.00 -0.03 -3.43
C TYR A 94 -15.22 -0.70 -2.77
N ASP A 95 -14.95 -1.76 -2.01
CA ASP A 95 -15.97 -2.67 -1.48
C ASP A 95 -17.04 -1.97 -0.63
N GLY A 96 -16.61 -1.02 0.20
CA GLY A 96 -17.49 -0.25 1.07
C GLY A 96 -18.47 0.69 0.35
N PHE A 97 -18.39 0.80 -0.99
CA PHE A 97 -19.30 1.61 -1.80
C PHE A 97 -20.28 0.80 -2.64
N LYS A 98 -20.30 -0.54 -2.55
CA LYS A 98 -21.22 -1.39 -3.33
C LYS A 98 -22.68 -0.92 -3.28
N ASP A 99 -23.15 -0.51 -2.10
CA ASP A 99 -24.54 -0.10 -1.88
C ASP A 99 -24.90 1.27 -2.49
N ILE A 100 -23.90 2.06 -2.92
CA ILE A 100 -24.10 3.42 -3.43
C ILE A 100 -23.73 3.61 -4.89
N GLN A 101 -23.19 2.59 -5.56
CA GLN A 101 -22.68 2.71 -6.93
C GLN A 101 -23.72 3.23 -7.93
N MET A 102 -25.01 2.90 -7.73
CA MET A 102 -26.11 3.31 -8.61
C MET A 102 -26.87 4.55 -8.12
N THR A 103 -26.33 5.26 -7.12
CA THR A 103 -27.01 6.42 -6.54
C THR A 103 -26.68 7.71 -7.29
N PRO A 104 -27.63 8.66 -7.40
CA PRO A 104 -27.38 9.92 -8.12
C PRO A 104 -26.21 10.74 -7.57
N PHE A 105 -25.91 10.64 -6.27
CA PHE A 105 -24.80 11.40 -5.69
C PHE A 105 -23.45 10.77 -6.02
N PHE A 106 -23.36 9.44 -6.16
CA PHE A 106 -22.14 8.77 -6.56
C PHE A 106 -21.85 9.03 -8.04
N ASP A 107 -22.87 8.93 -8.90
CA ASP A 107 -22.79 9.31 -10.32
C ASP A 107 -22.27 10.75 -10.51
N ALA A 108 -22.73 11.68 -9.67
CA ALA A 108 -22.25 13.06 -9.70
C ALA A 108 -20.76 13.16 -9.35
N ILE A 109 -20.25 12.34 -8.41
CA ILE A 109 -18.81 12.29 -8.11
C ILE A 109 -18.02 11.76 -9.30
N LEU A 110 -18.52 10.70 -9.95
CA LEU A 110 -17.86 10.09 -11.11
C LEU A 110 -17.80 11.06 -12.30
N LYS A 111 -18.87 11.81 -12.55
CA LYS A 111 -18.92 12.83 -13.60
C LYS A 111 -17.86 13.92 -13.42
N ASP A 112 -17.62 14.32 -12.17
CA ASP A 112 -16.64 15.34 -11.80
C ASP A 112 -15.26 14.75 -11.42
N TYR A 113 -15.04 13.44 -11.62
CA TYR A 113 -13.84 12.73 -11.18
C TYR A 113 -12.54 13.41 -11.65
N ASN A 114 -12.46 13.75 -12.94
CA ASN A 114 -11.26 14.37 -13.51
C ASN A 114 -10.94 15.71 -12.85
N TYR A 115 -11.96 16.51 -12.52
CA TYR A 115 -11.79 17.77 -11.81
C TYR A 115 -11.21 17.54 -10.40
N TYR A 116 -11.74 16.56 -9.67
CA TYR A 116 -11.24 16.20 -8.34
C TYR A 116 -9.82 15.62 -8.39
N ARG A 117 -9.54 14.74 -9.36
CA ARG A 117 -8.24 14.10 -9.51
C ARG A 117 -7.15 15.12 -9.83
N GLN A 118 -7.44 16.14 -10.64
CA GLN A 118 -6.50 17.23 -10.91
C GLN A 118 -6.10 18.00 -9.65
N GLN A 119 -6.99 18.13 -8.64
CA GLN A 119 -6.64 18.81 -7.39
C GLN A 119 -5.55 18.06 -6.62
N HIS A 120 -5.46 16.74 -6.74
CA HIS A 120 -4.39 15.98 -6.08
C HIS A 120 -3.01 16.36 -6.56
N PHE A 121 -2.84 16.55 -7.88
CA PHE A 121 -1.54 16.88 -8.45
C PHE A 121 -1.08 18.31 -8.13
N ARG A 122 -2.02 19.24 -7.90
CA ARG A 122 -1.71 20.64 -7.55
C ARG A 122 -0.95 20.81 -6.24
N HIS A 123 -1.08 19.86 -5.32
CA HIS A 123 -0.48 19.94 -3.99
C HIS A 123 0.82 19.14 -3.87
N LYS A 124 1.34 18.59 -4.97
CA LYS A 124 2.60 17.85 -4.97
C LYS A 124 3.77 18.84 -4.90
N GLU A 125 4.59 18.70 -3.87
CA GLU A 125 5.75 19.56 -3.62
C GLU A 125 6.73 19.58 -4.81
N ASN A 126 6.96 18.41 -5.41
CA ASN A 126 7.76 18.28 -6.63
C ASN A 126 7.03 17.36 -7.62
N ILE A 127 6.34 17.95 -8.59
CA ILE A 127 5.55 17.21 -9.57
C ILE A 127 6.42 16.37 -10.50
N ASP A 128 7.63 16.84 -10.86
CA ASP A 128 8.53 16.09 -11.75
C ASP A 128 9.00 14.80 -11.09
N VAL A 129 9.42 14.87 -9.82
CA VAL A 129 9.82 13.68 -9.04
C VAL A 129 8.62 12.76 -8.84
N PHE A 130 7.43 13.31 -8.56
CA PHE A 130 6.22 12.51 -8.43
C PHE A 130 5.90 11.74 -9.72
N LEU A 131 5.93 12.41 -10.88
CA LEU A 131 5.65 11.78 -12.17
C LEU A 131 6.72 10.76 -12.54
N GLU A 132 7.97 11.00 -12.15
CA GLU A 132 9.05 10.06 -12.35
C GLU A 132 8.87 8.78 -11.51
N ILE A 133 8.52 8.90 -10.22
CA ILE A 133 8.17 7.74 -9.39
C ILE A 133 6.95 7.00 -9.94
N LEU A 134 5.95 7.74 -10.43
CA LEU A 134 4.78 7.14 -11.07
C LEU A 134 5.18 6.35 -12.32
N ALA A 135 6.06 6.88 -13.17
CA ALA A 135 6.55 6.15 -14.34
C ALA A 135 7.30 4.87 -13.98
N LEU A 136 8.11 4.88 -12.91
CA LEU A 136 8.76 3.67 -12.40
C LEU A 136 7.73 2.64 -11.91
N TYR A 137 6.70 3.10 -11.19
CA TYR A 137 5.59 2.26 -10.74
C TYR A 137 4.82 1.63 -11.91
N GLU A 138 4.41 2.43 -12.90
CA GLU A 138 3.68 1.92 -14.07
C GLU A 138 4.50 0.90 -14.86
N LYS A 139 5.81 1.11 -14.98
CA LYS A 139 6.72 0.15 -15.60
C LYS A 139 6.77 -1.18 -14.83
N ASP A 140 6.79 -1.14 -13.50
CA ASP A 140 6.72 -2.34 -12.66
C ASP A 140 5.37 -3.06 -12.81
N GLN A 141 4.25 -2.32 -12.74
CA GLN A 141 2.93 -2.92 -12.88
C GLN A 141 2.70 -3.52 -14.28
N LEU A 142 3.23 -2.87 -15.33
CA LEU A 142 3.15 -3.37 -16.70
C LEU A 142 3.84 -4.72 -16.84
N VAL A 143 5.07 -4.88 -16.33
CA VAL A 143 5.75 -6.18 -16.42
C VAL A 143 5.00 -7.24 -15.64
N ARG A 144 4.42 -6.92 -14.48
CA ARG A 144 3.65 -7.89 -13.68
C ARG A 144 2.37 -8.36 -14.35
N LYS A 145 1.71 -7.48 -15.11
CA LYS A 145 0.55 -7.84 -15.93
C LYS A 145 0.92 -8.57 -17.22
N ALA A 146 2.18 -8.48 -17.65
CA ALA A 146 2.61 -9.20 -18.86
C ALA A 146 2.59 -10.72 -18.64
N GLU A 147 2.70 -11.21 -17.40
CA GLU A 147 2.52 -12.64 -17.08
C GLU A 147 1.17 -13.16 -17.57
N ASP A 148 0.10 -12.41 -17.27
CA ASP A 148 -1.26 -12.77 -17.66
C ASP A 148 -1.36 -12.89 -19.19
N TYR A 149 -0.66 -12.01 -19.93
CA TYR A 149 -0.57 -12.08 -21.38
C TYR A 149 0.19 -13.32 -21.88
N PHE A 150 1.28 -13.71 -21.22
CA PHE A 150 2.07 -14.88 -21.63
C PHE A 150 1.41 -16.22 -21.24
N THR A 151 0.48 -16.21 -20.28
CA THR A 151 -0.13 -17.43 -19.73
C THR A 151 -1.45 -17.82 -20.38
N ASN A 152 -2.00 -16.96 -21.25
CA ASN A 152 -3.28 -17.13 -21.95
C ASN A 152 -4.51 -17.33 -21.02
N TYR A 153 -4.42 -16.95 -19.74
CA TYR A 153 -5.57 -16.95 -18.84
C TYR A 153 -6.26 -15.58 -18.87
N SER A 154 -7.59 -15.57 -18.94
CA SER A 154 -8.41 -14.38 -18.75
C SER A 154 -8.40 -13.90 -17.29
N GLU A 155 -8.71 -12.62 -17.05
CA GLU A 155 -8.87 -12.09 -15.69
C GLU A 155 -9.94 -12.84 -14.89
N GLU A 156 -11.02 -13.29 -15.54
CA GLU A 156 -12.05 -14.10 -14.88
C GLU A 156 -11.50 -15.45 -14.42
N GLU A 157 -10.73 -16.14 -15.27
CA GLU A 157 -10.10 -17.42 -14.92
C GLU A 157 -9.12 -17.27 -13.76
N LEU A 158 -8.28 -16.23 -13.78
CA LEU A 158 -7.35 -15.93 -12.69
C LEU A 158 -8.09 -15.57 -11.39
N THR A 159 -9.21 -14.86 -11.48
CA THR A 159 -10.03 -14.50 -10.31
C THR A 159 -10.68 -15.73 -9.68
N VAL A 160 -11.25 -16.62 -10.50
CA VAL A 160 -11.80 -17.90 -10.04
C VAL A 160 -10.69 -18.76 -9.43
N ALA A 161 -9.53 -18.87 -10.08
CA ALA A 161 -8.40 -19.62 -9.56
C ALA A 161 -7.91 -19.08 -8.21
N ARG A 162 -7.84 -17.74 -8.02
CA ARG A 162 -7.47 -17.11 -6.74
C ARG A 162 -8.46 -17.49 -5.62
N GLN A 163 -9.76 -17.38 -5.89
CA GLN A 163 -10.79 -17.74 -4.91
C GLN A 163 -10.72 -19.22 -4.54
N GLN A 164 -10.57 -20.10 -5.53
CA GLN A 164 -10.50 -21.53 -5.30
C GLN A 164 -9.20 -21.97 -4.61
N PHE A 165 -8.08 -21.28 -4.87
CA PHE A 165 -6.81 -21.51 -4.17
C PHE A 165 -6.93 -21.19 -2.68
N VAL A 166 -7.53 -20.05 -2.32
CA VAL A 166 -7.79 -19.68 -0.92
C VAL A 166 -8.68 -20.72 -0.24
N GLN A 167 -9.78 -21.13 -0.89
CA GLN A 167 -10.67 -22.16 -0.35
C GLN A 167 -9.97 -23.52 -0.18
N ALA A 168 -9.08 -23.89 -1.09
CA ALA A 168 -8.29 -25.12 -0.99
C ALA A 168 -7.29 -25.04 0.17
N GLN A 169 -6.68 -23.87 0.40
CA GLN A 169 -5.78 -23.62 1.52
C GLN A 169 -6.50 -23.75 2.87
N GLU A 170 -7.67 -23.13 3.00
CA GLU A 170 -8.51 -23.21 4.20
C GLU A 170 -8.95 -24.65 4.53
N LYS A 171 -9.17 -25.48 3.49
CA LYS A 171 -9.62 -26.88 3.63
C LYS A 171 -8.48 -27.89 3.71
N GLY A 172 -7.23 -27.47 3.55
CA GLY A 172 -6.08 -28.37 3.48
C GLY A 172 -6.10 -29.32 2.25
N ASP A 173 -6.78 -28.94 1.16
CA ASP A 173 -6.89 -29.75 -0.05
C ASP A 173 -5.64 -29.58 -0.93
N LEU A 174 -4.62 -30.40 -0.66
CA LEU A 174 -3.32 -30.36 -1.33
C LEU A 174 -3.41 -30.59 -2.85
N VAL A 175 -4.38 -31.37 -3.32
CA VAL A 175 -4.55 -31.66 -4.75
C VAL A 175 -5.06 -30.41 -5.48
N LYS A 176 -6.10 -29.76 -4.94
CA LYS A 176 -6.60 -28.51 -5.52
C LYS A 176 -5.60 -27.37 -5.39
N LEU A 177 -4.84 -27.32 -4.30
CA LEU A 177 -3.76 -26.35 -4.14
C LEU A 177 -2.77 -26.44 -5.30
N GLU A 178 -2.28 -27.64 -5.63
CA GLU A 178 -1.33 -27.80 -6.75
C GLU A 178 -1.97 -27.51 -8.12
N VAL A 179 -3.26 -27.77 -8.31
CA VAL A 179 -3.97 -27.39 -9.55
C VAL A 179 -4.03 -25.86 -9.70
N TYR A 180 -4.54 -25.15 -8.71
CA TYR A 180 -4.70 -23.69 -8.81
C TYR A 180 -3.37 -22.95 -8.71
N LYS A 181 -2.38 -23.51 -8.02
CA LYS A 181 -1.01 -22.99 -8.00
C LYS A 181 -0.40 -22.94 -9.39
N LYS A 182 -0.64 -23.94 -10.25
CA LYS A 182 -0.15 -23.94 -11.64
C LYS A 182 -0.81 -22.88 -12.52
N ILE A 183 -2.04 -22.50 -12.20
CA ILE A 183 -2.79 -21.46 -12.93
C ILE A 183 -2.36 -20.06 -12.45
N LEU A 184 -2.18 -19.89 -11.14
CA LEU A 184 -1.85 -18.61 -10.51
C LEU A 184 -0.36 -18.27 -10.51
N PHE A 185 0.47 -19.31 -10.51
CA PHE A 185 1.91 -19.24 -10.53
C PHE A 185 2.40 -20.24 -11.58
N PRO A 186 1.99 -20.04 -12.85
CA PRO A 186 2.53 -20.85 -13.92
C PRO A 186 4.04 -20.75 -13.86
N LYS A 187 4.75 -21.82 -14.26
CA LYS A 187 6.19 -21.70 -14.42
C LYS A 187 6.41 -20.62 -15.47
N ALA A 188 6.84 -19.46 -15.02
CA ALA A 188 7.21 -18.35 -15.89
C ALA A 188 8.13 -18.91 -16.97
N GLU A 189 7.87 -18.54 -18.23
CA GLU A 189 8.93 -18.68 -19.22
C GLU A 189 10.15 -17.94 -18.65
N GLU A 190 11.34 -18.55 -18.69
CA GLU A 190 12.59 -18.00 -18.14
C GLU A 190 12.81 -16.52 -18.55
N LYS A 191 12.34 -16.16 -19.75
CA LYS A 191 12.36 -14.79 -20.30
C LYS A 191 11.51 -13.78 -19.53
N TYR A 192 10.40 -14.20 -18.93
CA TYR A 192 9.53 -13.35 -18.13
C TYR A 192 10.17 -13.01 -16.77
N ASP A 193 10.71 -14.01 -16.08
CA ASP A 193 11.47 -13.81 -14.83
C ASP A 193 12.68 -12.90 -15.06
N GLU A 194 13.39 -13.09 -16.18
CA GLU A 194 14.46 -12.19 -16.60
C GLU A 194 13.97 -10.77 -16.82
N LEU A 195 12.83 -10.58 -17.47
CA LEU A 195 12.26 -9.26 -17.74
C LEU A 195 11.86 -8.56 -16.43
N MET A 196 11.14 -9.24 -15.53
CA MET A 196 10.80 -8.73 -14.20
C MET A 196 12.04 -8.30 -13.43
N LYS A 197 13.06 -9.17 -13.37
CA LYS A 197 14.32 -8.87 -12.69
C LYS A 197 15.01 -7.65 -13.28
N ARG A 198 15.08 -7.53 -14.62
CA ARG A 198 15.67 -6.37 -15.30
C ARG A 198 14.91 -5.08 -14.98
N VAL A 199 13.57 -5.15 -14.90
CA VAL A 199 12.72 -4.01 -14.52
C VAL A 199 12.97 -3.62 -13.07
N ASP A 200 12.94 -4.57 -12.13
CA ASP A 200 13.20 -4.35 -10.71
C ASP A 200 14.60 -3.73 -10.47
N ASP A 201 15.63 -4.26 -11.15
CA ASP A 201 17.01 -3.75 -11.09
C ASP A 201 17.14 -2.34 -11.68
N SER A 202 16.46 -2.08 -12.81
CA SER A 202 16.48 -0.76 -13.45
C SER A 202 15.75 0.27 -12.59
N ASN A 203 14.59 -0.09 -12.04
CA ASN A 203 13.77 0.79 -11.23
C ASN A 203 14.47 1.12 -9.90
N ILE A 204 15.07 0.13 -9.24
CA ILE A 204 15.72 0.37 -7.95
C ILE A 204 16.98 1.24 -8.10
N LYS A 205 17.76 1.09 -9.18
CA LYS A 205 18.89 1.98 -9.48
C LYS A 205 18.44 3.42 -9.67
N ARG A 206 17.36 3.62 -10.45
CA ARG A 206 16.83 4.97 -10.64
C ARG A 206 16.24 5.54 -9.36
N LEU A 207 15.56 4.73 -8.55
CA LEU A 207 15.06 5.16 -7.25
C LEU A 207 16.18 5.57 -6.28
N ILE A 208 17.32 4.86 -6.30
CA ILE A 208 18.52 5.26 -5.53
C ILE A 208 18.99 6.66 -5.97
N GLU A 209 19.06 6.94 -7.28
CA GLU A 209 19.46 8.25 -7.79
C GLU A 209 18.49 9.36 -7.35
N ILE A 210 17.18 9.11 -7.46
CA ILE A 210 16.14 10.05 -7.02
C ILE A 210 16.26 10.31 -5.53
N THR A 211 16.38 9.26 -4.71
CA THR A 211 16.40 9.39 -3.24
C THR A 211 17.69 10.00 -2.71
N LYS A 212 18.82 9.85 -3.41
CA LYS A 212 20.05 10.61 -3.11
C LYS A 212 19.85 12.12 -3.24
N LYS A 213 19.02 12.56 -4.19
CA LYS A 213 18.80 13.99 -4.47
C LYS A 213 17.63 14.58 -3.69
N TYR A 214 16.55 13.83 -3.52
CA TYR A 214 15.27 14.35 -3.02
C TYR A 214 14.78 13.68 -1.73
N GLY A 215 15.55 12.74 -1.15
CA GLY A 215 15.10 11.94 -0.02
C GLY A 215 14.05 10.91 -0.39
N TRP A 216 13.49 10.23 0.61
CA TRP A 216 12.50 9.18 0.41
C TRP A 216 11.20 9.70 -0.22
N GLN A 217 10.64 8.91 -1.14
CA GLN A 217 9.37 9.20 -1.81
C GLN A 217 8.32 8.16 -1.39
N PRO A 218 7.25 8.54 -0.66
CA PRO A 218 6.27 7.58 -0.11
C PRO A 218 5.70 6.58 -1.13
N ARG A 219 5.35 7.04 -2.34
CA ARG A 219 4.81 6.19 -3.41
C ARG A 219 5.80 5.14 -3.94
N ALA A 220 7.10 5.31 -3.68
CA ALA A 220 8.14 4.37 -4.12
C ALA A 220 8.26 3.12 -3.24
N TRP A 221 7.48 3.02 -2.14
CA TRP A 221 7.46 1.88 -1.23
C TRP A 221 7.38 0.54 -1.96
N ILE A 222 6.51 0.44 -2.98
CA ILE A 222 6.27 -0.82 -3.68
C ILE A 222 7.48 -1.26 -4.51
N LEU A 223 8.23 -0.31 -5.07
CA LEU A 223 9.47 -0.60 -5.79
C LEU A 223 10.52 -1.19 -4.85
N LEU A 224 10.59 -0.72 -3.60
CA LEU A 224 11.47 -1.30 -2.58
C LEU A 224 10.95 -2.66 -2.09
N TRP A 225 9.63 -2.83 -1.97
CA TRP A 225 8.98 -4.08 -1.57
C TRP A 225 9.31 -5.26 -2.49
N HIS A 226 9.56 -5.02 -3.77
CA HIS A 226 9.96 -6.08 -4.71
C HIS A 226 11.33 -6.69 -4.40
N HIS A 227 12.17 -6.00 -3.62
CA HIS A 227 13.47 -6.51 -3.16
C HIS A 227 13.43 -7.25 -1.82
N ARG A 228 12.24 -7.37 -1.18
CA ARG A 228 12.05 -7.88 0.19
C ARG A 228 12.65 -9.26 0.48
N SER A 229 12.83 -10.10 -0.53
CA SER A 229 13.45 -11.43 -0.38
C SER A 229 14.88 -11.37 0.15
N SER A 230 15.60 -10.28 -0.14
CA SER A 230 16.97 -10.04 0.30
C SER A 230 17.07 -9.09 1.50
N TYR A 231 15.96 -8.83 2.21
CA TYR A 231 15.91 -7.80 3.25
C TYR A 231 16.97 -8.01 4.36
N GLN A 232 17.77 -6.96 4.57
CA GLN A 232 18.96 -6.91 5.47
C GLN A 232 20.16 -7.76 5.02
N GLU A 233 20.16 -8.27 3.79
CA GLU A 233 21.39 -8.81 3.20
C GLU A 233 22.35 -7.67 2.84
N ASN A 234 23.65 -7.97 2.85
CA ASN A 234 24.68 -7.03 2.43
C ASN A 234 24.67 -6.88 0.90
N ASN A 235 23.86 -5.95 0.40
CA ASN A 235 23.77 -5.62 -1.01
C ASN A 235 23.52 -4.12 -1.22
N PHE A 236 23.71 -3.65 -2.46
CA PHE A 236 23.66 -2.21 -2.77
C PHE A 236 22.28 -1.57 -2.51
N VAL A 237 21.19 -2.36 -2.53
CA VAL A 237 19.83 -1.86 -2.28
C VAL A 237 19.70 -1.54 -0.79
N TRP A 238 19.92 -2.52 0.09
CA TRP A 238 19.72 -2.34 1.53
C TRP A 238 20.79 -1.48 2.18
N ASN A 239 22.02 -1.53 1.67
CA ASN A 239 23.10 -0.63 2.11
C ASN A 239 22.77 0.85 1.83
N HIS A 240 21.92 1.13 0.83
CA HIS A 240 21.41 2.47 0.56
C HIS A 240 20.14 2.81 1.36
N PHE A 241 19.10 1.97 1.27
CA PHE A 241 17.78 2.31 1.83
C PHE A 241 17.68 2.19 3.34
N ILE A 242 18.38 1.24 3.99
CA ILE A 242 18.30 1.10 5.45
C ILE A 242 18.78 2.37 6.16
N PRO A 243 20.00 2.89 5.89
CA PRO A 243 20.46 4.13 6.53
C PRO A 243 19.59 5.33 6.18
N LEU A 244 19.16 5.45 4.91
CA LEU A 244 18.30 6.54 4.47
C LEU A 244 16.98 6.57 5.24
N ILE A 245 16.22 5.46 5.22
CA ILE A 245 14.90 5.39 5.85
C ILE A 245 15.01 5.53 7.37
N ASN A 246 16.02 4.92 8.02
CA ASN A 246 16.22 5.08 9.46
C ASN A 246 16.43 6.54 9.84
N LYS A 247 17.24 7.27 9.06
CA LYS A 247 17.40 8.72 9.23
C LYS A 247 16.09 9.48 9.04
N GLU A 248 15.28 9.12 8.05
CA GLU A 248 13.97 9.75 7.82
C GLU A 248 12.96 9.42 8.95
N ILE A 249 13.03 8.23 9.54
CA ILE A 249 12.25 7.83 10.73
C ILE A 249 12.68 8.64 11.96
N GLU A 250 14.00 8.74 12.21
CA GLU A 250 14.56 9.54 13.31
C GLU A 250 14.14 11.02 13.20
N GLN A 251 14.06 11.54 11.98
CA GLN A 251 13.59 12.89 11.68
C GLN A 251 12.06 13.04 11.71
N GLY A 252 11.30 11.95 11.94
CA GLY A 252 9.84 11.96 12.00
C GLY A 252 9.17 12.26 10.65
N LYS A 253 9.87 12.00 9.54
CA LYS A 253 9.37 12.16 8.17
C LYS A 253 8.76 10.88 7.60
N ILE A 254 9.01 9.73 8.23
CA ILE A 254 8.43 8.43 7.90
C ILE A 254 7.93 7.76 9.19
N SER A 255 6.93 6.90 9.08
CA SER A 255 6.44 6.08 10.18
C SER A 255 7.52 5.14 10.72
N ARG A 256 7.58 4.98 12.05
CA ARG A 256 8.41 3.97 12.73
C ARG A 256 8.03 2.55 12.37
N THR A 257 6.83 2.32 11.83
CA THR A 257 6.35 1.01 11.42
C THR A 257 6.72 0.66 9.98
N PHE A 258 7.44 1.52 9.25
CA PHE A 258 7.81 1.32 7.85
C PHE A 258 8.43 -0.06 7.56
N TRP A 259 9.29 -0.55 8.45
CA TRP A 259 9.98 -1.82 8.27
C TRP A 259 9.15 -3.06 8.62
N LYS A 260 8.05 -2.89 9.34
CA LYS A 260 7.25 -4.01 9.86
C LYS A 260 6.83 -5.02 8.77
N PRO A 261 6.33 -4.60 7.59
CA PRO A 261 6.00 -5.56 6.53
C PRO A 261 7.19 -6.39 6.05
N PHE A 262 8.40 -5.79 5.99
CA PHE A 262 9.62 -6.50 5.56
C PHE A 262 10.08 -7.50 6.63
N GLU A 263 10.00 -7.10 7.89
CA GLU A 263 10.32 -7.97 9.03
C GLU A 263 9.36 -9.17 9.12
N ASP A 264 8.06 -8.92 8.95
CA ASP A 264 7.04 -9.96 8.99
C ASP A 264 7.21 -10.93 7.82
N PHE A 265 7.49 -10.44 6.60
CA PHE A 265 7.82 -11.29 5.46
C PHE A 265 9.06 -12.17 5.70
N LYS A 266 10.14 -11.59 6.26
CA LYS A 266 11.38 -12.31 6.55
C LYS A 266 11.17 -13.43 7.59
N LYS A 267 10.37 -13.17 8.64
CA LYS A 267 10.01 -14.19 9.64
C LYS A 267 9.25 -15.35 9.01
N GLU A 268 8.27 -15.06 8.16
CA GLU A 268 7.48 -16.10 7.48
C GLU A 268 8.36 -16.94 6.53
N LEU A 269 9.26 -16.29 5.78
CA LEU A 269 10.20 -16.99 4.91
C LEU A 269 11.14 -17.93 5.70
N GLN A 270 11.65 -17.47 6.85
CA GLN A 270 12.50 -18.30 7.73
C GLN A 270 11.75 -19.51 8.28
N LYS A 271 10.48 -19.33 8.67
CA LYS A 271 9.60 -20.41 9.12
C LYS A 271 9.45 -21.47 8.03
N ILE A 272 9.11 -21.08 6.81
CA ILE A 272 8.97 -21.99 5.66
C ILE A 272 10.28 -22.76 5.39
N ILE A 273 11.44 -22.08 5.44
CA ILE A 273 12.74 -22.72 5.22
C ILE A 273 13.04 -23.77 6.31
N ASN A 274 12.69 -23.48 7.56
CA ASN A 274 12.93 -24.40 8.67
C ASN A 274 12.01 -25.62 8.60
N ASP A 275 10.72 -25.42 8.30
CA ASP A 275 9.73 -26.51 8.17
C ASP A 275 10.10 -27.49 7.03
N ASN A 276 10.67 -26.97 5.95
CA ASN A 276 11.16 -27.79 4.82
C ASN A 276 12.47 -28.55 5.10
N LYS A 277 13.20 -28.23 6.18
CA LYS A 277 14.41 -28.97 6.59
C LYS A 277 14.11 -30.09 7.58
N THR A 278 12.92 -30.09 8.18
CA THR A 278 12.47 -31.08 9.16
C THR A 278 11.59 -32.19 8.56
N ASN A 279 11.26 -32.09 7.26
CA ASN A 279 10.60 -33.13 6.46
C ASN A 279 11.59 -33.77 5.49
#